data_AF-A0A2G9YXE7-F1
#
_entry.id   AF-A0A2G9YXE7-F1
#
_cell.length_a   1.000
_cell.length_b   1.000
_cell.length_c   1.000
_cell.angle_alpha   90.00
_cell.angle_beta   90.00
_cell.angle_gamma   90.00
#
_symmetry.space_group_name_H-M   'P 1'
#
loop_
_entity.id
_entity.type
_entity.pdbx_description
1 polymer ?
#
loop_
_entity_poly.entity_id
_entity_poly.type
_entity_poly.pdbx_seq_one_letter_code
_entity_poly.pdbx_strand_id
1 'polypeptide(L)'
;MTEQGYTGTTEEELRRFSNDERFVHFVGMATPRRPGVMLFAIKLEHWYFPPDTEKNDDFVLHRIEWQSMLWMVVSIPRQYMDLAKKIAAESGLRIVDGIPTIITPEGTQPFPMGSDNVFALENVPGHAVYGHEFGEIEKLLAQENEEITEILDDFLSRRN
;
A
#
# COMPACT_ATOMS: atom_id res chain seq x y z
N MET A 1 12.62 -10.89 -23.57
CA MET A 1 11.27 -10.67 -23.01
C MET A 1 11.00 -11.81 -22.06
N THR A 2 11.42 -11.65 -20.81
CA THR A 2 11.18 -12.63 -19.74
C THR A 2 9.88 -12.25 -19.07
N GLU A 3 8.88 -13.11 -19.19
CA GLU A 3 7.69 -13.13 -18.34
C GLU A 3 8.16 -13.20 -16.88
N GLN A 4 8.08 -12.07 -16.17
CA GLN A 4 8.22 -12.06 -14.71
C GLN A 4 6.89 -12.57 -14.14
N GLY A 5 6.99 -13.50 -13.20
CA GLY A 5 5.88 -14.30 -12.69
C GLY A 5 4.79 -13.47 -12.03
N TYR A 6 3.73 -13.16 -12.78
CA TYR A 6 2.43 -12.80 -12.24
C TYR A 6 1.78 -14.04 -11.65
N THR A 7 1.73 -14.17 -10.32
CA THR A 7 0.84 -15.17 -9.70
C THR A 7 -0.59 -14.63 -9.72
N GLY A 8 -1.29 -14.85 -10.84
CA GLY A 8 -2.76 -15.01 -10.87
C GLY A 8 -3.62 -13.84 -11.33
N THR A 9 -3.12 -12.61 -11.47
CA THR A 9 -3.93 -11.47 -11.97
C THR A 9 -3.30 -10.87 -13.22
N THR A 10 -4.02 -10.91 -14.32
CA THR A 10 -3.62 -10.33 -15.60
C THR A 10 -3.64 -8.80 -15.55
N GLU A 11 -2.87 -8.15 -16.43
CA GLU A 11 -2.91 -6.69 -16.58
C GLU A 11 -4.33 -6.18 -16.90
N GLU A 12 -5.08 -6.92 -17.71
CA GLU A 12 -6.47 -6.61 -18.04
C GLU A 12 -7.38 -6.63 -16.81
N GLU A 13 -7.22 -7.61 -15.93
CA GLU A 13 -7.98 -7.69 -14.67
C GLU A 13 -7.63 -6.54 -13.71
N LEU A 14 -6.34 -6.21 -13.58
CA LEU A 14 -5.89 -5.05 -12.79
C LEU A 14 -6.49 -3.76 -13.31
N ARG A 15 -6.50 -3.59 -14.64
CA ARG A 15 -7.07 -2.41 -15.29
C ARG A 15 -8.58 -2.36 -15.13
N ARG A 16 -9.26 -3.49 -15.24
CA ARG A 16 -10.71 -3.56 -15.01
C ARG A 16 -11.04 -3.18 -13.57
N PHE A 17 -10.28 -3.71 -12.61
CA PHE A 17 -10.50 -3.43 -11.20
C PHE A 17 -10.17 -1.98 -10.85
N SER A 18 -9.10 -1.39 -11.42
CA SER A 18 -8.75 0.01 -11.18
C SER A 18 -9.82 0.99 -11.65
N ASN A 19 -10.62 0.62 -12.65
CA ASN A 19 -11.71 1.44 -13.17
C ASN A 19 -13.04 1.23 -12.41
N ASP A 20 -13.07 0.39 -11.37
CA ASP A 20 -14.27 0.22 -10.56
C ASP A 20 -14.48 1.41 -9.62
N GLU A 21 -15.44 2.27 -9.95
CA GLU A 21 -15.71 3.52 -9.20
C GLU A 21 -16.14 3.30 -7.76
N ARG A 22 -16.56 2.08 -7.39
CA ARG A 22 -16.92 1.72 -6.02
C ARG A 22 -15.70 1.74 -5.09
N PHE A 23 -14.51 1.51 -5.64
CA PHE A 23 -13.27 1.43 -4.89
C PHE A 23 -12.37 2.64 -5.12
N VAL A 24 -11.49 2.85 -4.16
CA VAL A 24 -10.29 3.68 -4.28
C VAL A 24 -9.09 2.80 -3.97
N HIS A 25 -8.00 3.00 -4.71
CA HIS A 25 -6.83 2.13 -4.67
C HIS A 25 -5.60 2.93 -4.23
N PHE A 26 -4.88 2.41 -3.25
CA PHE A 26 -3.68 3.02 -2.69
C PHE A 26 -2.48 2.16 -3.00
N VAL A 27 -1.55 2.70 -3.78
CA VAL A 27 -0.37 1.99 -4.26
C VAL A 27 0.85 2.45 -3.47
N GLY A 28 1.50 1.52 -2.78
CA GLY A 28 2.72 1.78 -2.03
C GLY A 28 3.79 0.72 -2.28
N MET A 29 5.05 1.13 -2.30
CA MET A 29 6.16 0.20 -2.50
C MET A 29 6.48 -0.55 -1.21
N ALA A 30 6.40 -1.88 -1.25
CA ALA A 30 6.67 -2.77 -0.12
C ALA A 30 8.10 -3.30 -0.12
N THR A 31 8.71 -3.50 -1.30
CA THR A 31 10.12 -3.89 -1.44
C THR A 31 10.80 -3.08 -2.55
N PRO A 32 11.86 -2.31 -2.23
CA PRO A 32 12.46 -2.11 -0.89
C PRO A 32 11.46 -1.48 0.09
N ARG A 33 11.57 -1.81 1.38
CA ARG A 33 10.62 -1.37 2.40
C ARG A 33 10.58 0.16 2.49
N ARG A 34 9.40 0.73 2.29
CA ARG A 34 9.11 2.13 2.60
C ARG A 34 8.38 2.17 3.95
N PRO A 35 8.94 2.86 4.97
CA PRO A 35 8.26 3.05 6.25
C PRO A 35 6.86 3.62 6.04
N GLY A 36 5.90 3.13 6.82
CA GLY A 36 4.49 3.50 6.80
C GLY A 36 3.62 2.66 5.87
N VAL A 37 4.14 2.10 4.77
CA VAL A 37 3.29 1.47 3.74
C VAL A 37 2.61 0.19 4.25
N MET A 38 3.35 -0.67 4.96
CA MET A 38 2.79 -1.88 5.55
C MET A 38 1.89 -1.55 6.74
N LEU A 39 2.32 -0.62 7.59
CA LEU A 39 1.53 -0.15 8.73
C LEU A 39 0.18 0.41 8.30
N PHE A 40 0.13 1.19 7.22
CA PHE A 40 -1.09 1.72 6.64
C PHE A 40 -2.09 0.61 6.28
N ALA A 41 -1.61 -0.43 5.59
CA ALA A 41 -2.45 -1.57 5.19
C ALA A 41 -2.99 -2.32 6.42
N ILE A 42 -2.10 -2.64 7.38
CA ILE A 42 -2.45 -3.36 8.61
C ILE A 42 -3.43 -2.57 9.48
N LYS A 43 -3.22 -1.26 9.66
CA LYS A 43 -4.15 -0.40 10.41
C LYS A 43 -5.53 -0.35 9.75
N LEU A 44 -5.60 -0.21 8.42
CA LEU A 44 -6.88 -0.23 7.72
C LEU A 44 -7.60 -1.57 7.92
N GLU A 45 -6.91 -2.69 7.65
CA GLU A 45 -7.47 -4.03 7.79
C GLU A 45 -7.93 -4.29 9.23
N HIS A 46 -7.04 -4.23 10.21
CA HIS A 46 -7.36 -4.67 11.57
C HIS A 46 -8.26 -3.71 12.35
N TRP A 47 -8.21 -2.41 12.09
CA TRP A 47 -9.04 -1.45 12.84
C TRP A 47 -10.39 -1.15 12.18
N TYR A 48 -10.49 -1.25 10.85
CA TYR A 48 -11.68 -0.81 10.12
C TYR A 48 -12.31 -1.86 9.23
N PHE A 49 -11.54 -2.85 8.78
CA PHE A 49 -12.05 -3.97 7.99
C PHE A 49 -11.63 -5.30 8.63
N PRO A 50 -12.00 -5.55 9.92
CA PRO A 50 -11.33 -6.56 10.72
C PRO A 50 -11.48 -7.95 10.10
N PRO A 51 -10.41 -8.77 10.06
CA PRO A 51 -10.49 -10.11 9.47
C PRO A 51 -11.62 -10.94 10.09
N ASP A 52 -12.17 -11.86 9.29
CA ASP A 52 -13.30 -12.72 9.65
C ASP A 52 -14.62 -11.97 9.96
N THR A 53 -14.80 -10.80 9.34
CA THR A 53 -16.07 -10.05 9.35
C THR A 53 -16.56 -9.82 7.93
N GLU A 54 -17.88 -9.68 7.73
CA GLU A 54 -18.45 -9.29 6.42
C GLU A 54 -17.86 -7.98 5.89
N LYS A 55 -17.37 -7.12 6.78
CA LYS A 55 -16.72 -5.88 6.40
C LYS A 55 -15.36 -6.10 5.76
N ASN A 56 -14.63 -7.17 6.11
CA ASN A 56 -13.35 -7.50 5.48
C ASN A 56 -13.49 -7.87 4.01
N ASP A 57 -14.68 -8.33 3.57
CA ASP A 57 -14.96 -8.60 2.15
C ASP A 57 -14.84 -7.34 1.27
N ASP A 58 -14.97 -6.15 1.87
CA ASP A 58 -14.76 -4.86 1.20
C ASP A 58 -13.28 -4.43 1.14
N PHE A 59 -12.37 -5.11 1.86
CA PHE A 59 -10.95 -4.81 1.88
C PHE A 59 -10.18 -5.75 0.97
N VAL A 60 -9.50 -5.18 -0.03
CA VAL A 60 -8.71 -5.97 -0.99
C VAL A 60 -7.25 -5.56 -0.91
N LEU A 61 -6.38 -6.54 -0.69
CA LEU A 61 -4.93 -6.35 -0.71
C LEU A 61 -4.30 -7.17 -1.84
N HIS A 62 -3.73 -6.49 -2.83
CA HIS A 62 -2.94 -7.12 -3.89
C HIS A 62 -1.45 -6.87 -3.69
N ARG A 63 -0.66 -7.89 -4.03
CA ARG A 63 0.80 -7.81 -4.15
C ARG A 63 1.16 -7.89 -5.62
N ILE A 64 1.80 -6.83 -6.12
CA ILE A 64 2.17 -6.72 -7.53
C ILE A 64 3.69 -6.62 -7.61
N GLU A 65 4.32 -7.58 -8.29
CA GLU A 65 5.71 -7.47 -8.69
C GLU A 65 5.80 -6.67 -9.99
N TRP A 66 6.51 -5.55 -9.96
CA TRP A 66 6.68 -4.69 -11.12
C TRP A 66 8.05 -4.02 -11.07
N GLN A 67 8.81 -4.09 -12.17
CA GLN A 67 10.19 -3.60 -12.26
C GLN A 67 11.10 -4.17 -11.15
N SER A 68 10.98 -5.47 -10.87
CA SER A 68 11.73 -6.16 -9.80
C SER A 68 11.53 -5.59 -8.39
N MET A 69 10.46 -4.81 -8.19
CA MET A 69 10.03 -4.27 -6.89
C MET A 69 8.67 -4.87 -6.53
N LEU A 70 8.44 -5.03 -5.23
CA LEU A 70 7.15 -5.46 -4.72
C LEU A 70 6.32 -4.24 -4.34
N TRP A 71 5.12 -4.17 -4.86
CA TRP A 71 4.14 -3.13 -4.58
C TRP A 71 2.94 -3.74 -3.88
N MET A 72 2.36 -2.99 -2.95
CA MET A 72 1.07 -3.29 -2.36
C MET A 72 0.03 -2.35 -2.93
N VAL A 73 -1.13 -2.91 -3.27
CA VAL A 73 -2.33 -2.15 -3.62
C VAL A 73 -3.40 -2.48 -2.60
N VAL A 74 -3.74 -1.49 -1.77
CA VAL A 74 -4.86 -1.56 -0.84
C VAL A 74 -6.07 -0.94 -1.52
N SER A 75 -7.16 -1.68 -1.65
CA SER A 75 -8.41 -1.17 -2.22
C SER A 75 -9.53 -1.26 -1.20
N ILE A 76 -10.26 -0.17 -1.03
CA ILE A 76 -11.40 -0.07 -0.10
C ILE A 76 -12.55 0.70 -0.75
N PRO A 77 -13.78 0.61 -0.23
CA PRO A 77 -14.89 1.39 -0.76
C PRO A 77 -14.61 2.90 -0.68
N ARG A 78 -14.97 3.64 -1.72
CA ARG A 78 -14.68 5.08 -1.87
C ARG A 78 -15.10 5.93 -0.66
N GLN A 79 -16.20 5.55 0.00
CA GLN A 79 -16.69 6.24 1.19
C GLN A 79 -15.70 6.25 2.38
N TYR A 80 -14.67 5.41 2.35
CA TYR A 80 -13.60 5.37 3.36
C TYR A 80 -12.35 6.18 2.98
N MET A 81 -12.38 6.97 1.91
CA MET A 81 -11.24 7.80 1.47
C MET A 81 -10.70 8.72 2.58
N ASP A 82 -11.57 9.45 3.29
CA ASP A 82 -11.11 10.39 4.33
C ASP A 82 -10.51 9.67 5.54
N LEU A 83 -11.03 8.47 5.84
CA LEU A 83 -10.43 7.59 6.82
C LEU A 83 -9.03 7.13 6.37
N ALA A 84 -8.87 6.70 5.12
CA ALA A 84 -7.58 6.31 4.59
C ALA A 84 -6.56 7.45 4.66
N LYS A 85 -6.95 8.70 4.36
CA LYS A 85 -6.08 9.87 4.54
C LYS A 85 -5.59 10.03 5.98
N LYS A 86 -6.47 9.82 6.97
CA LYS A 86 -6.11 9.87 8.39
C LYS A 86 -5.09 8.78 8.74
N ILE A 87 -5.34 7.54 8.32
CA ILE A 87 -4.45 6.40 8.59
C ILE A 87 -3.10 6.55 7.87
N ALA A 88 -3.10 7.09 6.65
CA ALA A 88 -1.87 7.43 5.93
C ALA A 88 -1.04 8.44 6.73
N ALA A 89 -1.66 9.53 7.21
CA ALA A 89 -0.97 10.54 8.01
C ALA A 89 -0.41 9.96 9.32
N GLU A 90 -1.18 9.14 10.03
CA GLU A 90 -0.72 8.43 11.23
C GLU A 90 0.43 7.45 10.96
N SER A 91 0.56 6.98 9.71
CA SER A 91 1.62 6.08 9.27
C SER A 91 2.82 6.84 8.66
N GLY A 92 2.87 8.17 8.77
CA GLY A 92 3.94 8.99 8.18
C GLY A 92 3.89 9.10 6.65
N LEU A 93 2.71 8.83 6.07
CA LEU A 93 2.44 8.88 4.64
C LEU A 93 1.52 10.04 4.28
N ARG A 94 1.49 10.35 2.99
CA ARG A 94 0.48 11.15 2.32
C ARG A 94 -0.09 10.37 1.13
N ILE A 95 -1.35 10.62 0.84
CA ILE A 95 -2.01 10.14 -0.37
C ILE A 95 -1.86 11.25 -1.42
N VAL A 96 -1.30 10.91 -2.58
CA VAL A 96 -1.12 11.84 -3.69
C VAL A 96 -1.86 11.36 -4.93
N ASP A 97 -2.38 12.30 -5.71
CA ASP A 97 -3.02 12.01 -6.98
C ASP A 97 -2.00 11.48 -7.98
N GLY A 98 -2.37 10.42 -8.69
CA GLY A 98 -1.55 9.79 -9.71
C GLY A 98 -0.96 8.46 -9.28
N ILE A 99 -0.15 7.90 -10.18
CA ILE A 99 0.42 6.56 -10.05
C ILE A 99 1.94 6.60 -10.00
N PRO A 100 2.57 5.66 -9.28
CA PRO A 100 4.03 5.55 -9.31
C PRO A 100 4.54 5.44 -10.74
N THR A 101 5.58 6.20 -11.05
CA THR A 101 6.24 6.17 -12.36
C THR A 101 7.73 5.97 -12.13
N ILE A 102 8.30 4.97 -12.78
CA ILE A 102 9.73 4.67 -12.71
C ILE A 102 10.41 5.22 -13.96
N ILE A 103 11.60 5.79 -13.78
CA ILE A 103 12.48 6.19 -14.87
C ILE A 103 13.47 5.04 -15.10
N THR A 104 13.43 4.43 -16.28
CA THR A 104 14.37 3.42 -16.76
C THR A 104 15.22 3.99 -17.90
N PRO A 105 16.32 3.30 -18.32
CA PRO A 105 17.08 3.71 -19.50
C PRO A 105 16.24 3.82 -20.79
N GLU A 106 15.15 3.04 -20.89
CA GLU A 106 14.22 3.02 -22.02
C GLU A 106 13.15 4.12 -21.97
N GLY A 107 13.06 4.87 -20.87
CA GLY A 107 12.11 5.96 -20.67
C GLY A 107 11.34 5.86 -19.36
N THR A 108 10.17 6.49 -19.30
CA THR A 108 9.29 6.42 -18.12
C THR A 108 8.30 5.29 -18.26
N GLN A 109 8.18 4.47 -17.22
CA GLN A 109 7.21 3.38 -17.15
C GLN A 109 6.23 3.65 -16.01
N PRO A 110 4.93 3.86 -16.29
CA PRO A 110 3.92 4.04 -15.25
C PRO A 110 3.54 2.69 -14.62
N PHE A 111 3.10 2.72 -13.36
CA PHE A 111 2.55 1.57 -12.68
C PHE A 111 1.39 0.96 -13.50
N PRO A 112 1.28 -0.38 -13.63
CA PRO A 112 0.32 -1.02 -14.54
C PRO A 112 -1.15 -0.79 -14.16
N MET A 113 -1.43 -0.31 -12.95
CA MET A 113 -2.78 -0.01 -12.48
C MET A 113 -3.02 1.51 -12.47
N GLY A 114 -3.58 2.04 -13.56
CA GLY A 114 -3.85 3.48 -13.71
C GLY A 114 -5.34 3.79 -13.95
N SER A 115 -5.89 4.70 -13.15
CA SER A 115 -7.20 5.35 -13.32
C SER A 115 -7.31 6.56 -12.39
N ASP A 116 -8.39 7.33 -12.49
CA ASP A 116 -8.70 8.44 -11.56
C ASP A 116 -8.98 7.98 -10.11
N ASN A 117 -9.07 6.66 -9.88
CA ASN A 117 -9.36 6.07 -8.58
C ASN A 117 -8.11 5.49 -7.92
N VAL A 118 -6.94 5.61 -8.57
CA VAL A 118 -5.66 5.13 -8.06
C VAL A 118 -4.84 6.30 -7.53
N PHE A 119 -4.33 6.13 -6.32
CA PHE A 119 -3.52 7.11 -5.61
C PHE A 119 -2.22 6.46 -5.15
N ALA A 120 -1.14 7.23 -5.14
CA ALA A 120 0.12 6.77 -4.60
C ALA A 120 0.23 7.09 -3.10
N LEU A 121 0.83 6.16 -2.36
CA LEU A 121 1.28 6.35 -0.99
C LEU A 121 2.73 6.80 -1.02
N GLU A 122 2.97 8.02 -0.54
CA GLU A 122 4.31 8.58 -0.43
C GLU A 122 4.61 8.94 1.02
N ASN A 123 5.87 8.85 1.42
CA ASN A 123 6.29 9.43 2.69
C ASN A 123 6.10 10.96 2.66
N VAL A 124 5.80 11.55 3.81
CA VAL A 124 5.62 13.01 3.90
C VAL A 124 6.91 13.77 3.51
N PRO A 125 6.82 15.02 3.02
CA PRO A 125 8.00 15.83 2.73
C PRO A 125 8.93 15.96 3.94
N GLY A 126 10.25 15.88 3.71
CA GLY A 126 11.26 15.93 4.78
C GLY A 126 11.43 14.62 5.55
N HIS A 127 10.72 13.55 5.18
CA HIS A 127 10.89 12.24 5.79
C HIS A 127 12.30 11.66 5.57
N ALA A 128 12.83 10.93 6.56
CA ALA A 128 14.19 10.38 6.56
C ALA A 128 14.53 9.52 5.34
N VAL A 129 13.50 8.90 4.73
CA VAL A 129 13.64 8.09 3.50
C VAL A 129 14.11 8.88 2.27
N TYR A 130 13.94 10.21 2.30
CA TYR A 130 14.44 11.12 1.25
C TYR A 130 15.80 11.71 1.62
N GLY A 131 16.23 11.56 2.87
CA GLY A 131 17.59 11.86 3.30
C GLY A 131 18.55 10.70 3.03
N HIS A 132 19.85 10.96 3.17
CA HIS A 132 20.89 9.93 3.08
C HIS A 132 21.21 9.28 4.44
N GLU A 133 20.26 9.32 5.38
CA GLU A 133 20.43 8.88 6.77
C GLU A 133 19.93 7.43 6.95
N PHE A 134 20.69 6.47 6.41
CA PHE A 134 20.30 5.05 6.41
C PHE A 134 19.95 4.49 7.80
N GLY A 135 20.67 4.92 8.85
CA GLY A 135 20.40 4.47 10.23
C GLY A 135 19.05 4.90 10.80
N GLU A 136 18.47 6.00 10.30
CA GLU A 136 17.14 6.45 10.72
C GLU A 136 16.04 5.61 10.04
N ILE A 137 16.26 5.17 8.79
CA ILE A 137 15.31 4.30 8.09
C ILE A 137 15.17 2.94 8.82
N GLU A 138 16.28 2.36 9.26
CA GLU A 138 16.26 1.08 10.00
C GLU A 138 15.48 1.20 11.32
N LYS A 139 15.66 2.30 12.06
CA LYS A 139 14.91 2.57 13.30
C LYS A 139 13.41 2.70 13.04
N LEU A 140 13.03 3.44 12.00
CA LEU A 140 11.62 3.61 11.62
C LEU A 140 10.98 2.26 11.25
N LEU A 141 11.69 1.42 10.49
CA LEU A 141 11.22 0.08 10.15
C LEU A 141 11.12 -0.85 11.36
N ALA A 142 12.02 -0.71 12.34
CA ALA A 142 11.94 -1.47 13.60
C ALA A 142 10.71 -1.06 14.42
N GLN A 143 10.50 0.24 14.61
CA GLN A 143 9.31 0.78 15.30
C GLN A 143 8.01 0.37 14.61
N GLU A 144 7.98 0.43 13.27
CA GLU A 144 6.85 -0.06 12.48
C GLU A 144 6.56 -1.54 12.77
N ASN A 145 7.58 -2.40 12.83
CA ASN A 145 7.38 -3.83 13.10
C ASN A 145 6.85 -4.08 14.52
N GLU A 146 7.32 -3.31 15.51
CA GLU A 146 6.80 -3.38 16.88
C GLU A 146 5.31 -3.04 16.90
N GLU A 147 4.92 -1.92 16.29
CA GLU A 147 3.52 -1.50 16.23
C GLU A 147 2.62 -2.50 15.46
N ILE A 148 3.11 -3.04 14.33
CA ILE A 148 2.40 -4.11 13.61
C ILE A 148 2.22 -5.34 14.50
N THR A 149 3.27 -5.75 15.22
CA THR A 149 3.21 -6.91 16.13
C THR A 149 2.16 -6.69 17.22
N GLU A 150 2.13 -5.50 17.83
CA GLU A 150 1.12 -5.15 18.84
C GLU A 150 -0.32 -5.22 18.29
N ILE A 151 -0.55 -4.72 17.07
CA ILE A 151 -1.87 -4.78 16.43
C ILE A 151 -2.30 -6.23 16.20
N LEU A 152 -1.38 -7.07 15.71
CA LEU A 152 -1.66 -8.48 15.42
C LEU A 152 -1.88 -9.29 16.70
N ASP A 153 -1.07 -9.06 17.73
CA ASP A 153 -1.20 -9.74 19.03
C ASP A 153 -2.51 -9.37 19.74
N ASP A 154 -2.90 -8.09 19.75
CA ASP A 154 -4.19 -7.65 20.28
C ASP A 154 -5.35 -8.34 19.55
N PHE A 155 -5.30 -8.40 18.21
CA PHE A 155 -6.30 -9.11 17.41
C PHE A 155 -6.38 -10.60 17.77
N LEU A 156 -5.25 -11.29 17.86
CA LEU A 156 -5.19 -12.71 18.22
C LEU A 156 -5.68 -12.97 19.65
N SER A 157 -5.38 -12.07 20.59
CA SER A 157 -5.80 -12.19 21.99
C SER A 157 -7.32 -12.13 22.16
N ARG A 158 -8.02 -11.35 21.33
CA ARG A 158 -9.48 -11.20 21.38
C ARG A 158 -10.25 -12.38 20.78
N ARG A 159 -9.56 -13.29 20.10
CA ARG A 159 -10.15 -14.48 19.45
C ARG A 159 -10.13 -15.73 20.33
N ASN A 160 -9.32 -15.74 21.39
CA ASN A 160 -9.21 -16.83 22.36
C ASN A 160 -10.12 -16.61 23.56
#